data_AF-A0A1H6P4I7-F1
#
_entry.id   AF-A0A1H6P4I7-F1
#
_cell.length_a   1.000
_cell.length_b   1.000
_cell.length_c   1.000
_cell.angle_alpha   90.00
_cell.angle_beta   90.00
_cell.angle_gamma   90.00
#
_symmetry.space_group_name_H-M   'P 1'
#
loop_
_entity.id
_entity.type
_entity.pdbx_description
1 polymer ?
#
loop_
_entity_poly.entity_id
_entity_poly.type
_entity_poly.pdbx_seq_one_letter_code
_entity_poly.pdbx_strand_id
1 'polypeptide(L)'
;MLSAFINGKDIKTGTVISVVAKSVAPGETLALEYPNKSRVSGKVISASHSELELEINSEAWRLRPHAPSDSTIHNDLSDKDASFWTVQAKL
;
A
#
# COMPACT_ATOMS: atom_id res chain seq x y z
N MET A 1 -2.41 -19.80 -2.96
CA MET A 1 -2.78 -18.62 -2.13
C MET A 1 -1.57 -17.69 -2.14
N LEU A 2 -1.62 -16.60 -2.91
CA LEU A 2 -0.48 -15.67 -3.02
C LEU A 2 -0.41 -14.87 -1.73
N SER A 3 0.65 -15.07 -0.97
CA SER A 3 0.87 -14.53 0.38
C SER A 3 2.11 -13.65 0.30
N ALA A 4 2.03 -12.40 0.73
CA ALA A 4 3.12 -11.44 0.63
C ALA A 4 3.64 -11.14 2.03
N PHE A 5 4.95 -11.21 2.29
CA PHE A 5 5.46 -11.17 3.67
C PHE A 5 6.10 -9.82 3.99
N ILE A 6 5.75 -9.24 5.14
CA ILE A 6 6.44 -8.06 5.69
C ILE A 6 6.88 -8.37 7.10
N ASN A 7 8.19 -8.24 7.33
CA ASN A 7 8.82 -8.60 8.61
C ASN A 7 8.43 -10.01 9.07
N GLY A 8 8.29 -10.96 8.14
CA GLY A 8 7.89 -12.35 8.42
C GLY A 8 6.39 -12.57 8.69
N LYS A 9 5.54 -11.54 8.55
CA LYS A 9 4.08 -11.66 8.66
C LYS A 9 3.42 -11.60 7.29
N ASP A 10 2.51 -12.55 7.03
CA ASP A 10 1.72 -12.64 5.81
C ASP A 10 0.72 -11.46 5.70
N ILE A 11 0.73 -10.80 4.56
CA ILE A 11 -0.20 -9.78 4.12
C ILE A 11 -1.04 -10.39 3.01
N LYS A 12 -2.30 -10.59 3.34
CA LYS A 12 -3.28 -11.20 2.45
C LYS A 12 -3.67 -10.23 1.33
N THR A 13 -3.85 -10.75 0.12
CA THR A 13 -4.63 -10.07 -0.93
C THR A 13 -5.97 -9.57 -0.34
N GLY A 14 -6.38 -8.36 -0.71
CA GLY A 14 -7.56 -7.70 -0.16
C GLY A 14 -7.27 -6.84 1.07
N THR A 15 -6.05 -6.89 1.64
CA THR A 15 -5.67 -6.00 2.73
C THR A 15 -5.65 -4.55 2.24
N VAL A 16 -6.35 -3.67 2.96
CA VAL A 16 -6.33 -2.22 2.73
C VAL A 16 -5.16 -1.62 3.50
N ILE A 17 -4.36 -0.80 2.83
CA ILE A 17 -3.18 -0.15 3.38
C ILE A 17 -3.25 1.35 3.09
N SER A 18 -2.69 2.15 4.00
CA SER A 18 -2.58 3.59 3.81
C SER A 18 -1.24 3.90 3.15
N VAL A 19 -1.26 4.71 2.09
CA VAL A 19 -0.08 5.20 1.39
C VAL A 19 0.02 6.69 1.65
N VAL A 20 1.11 7.13 2.29
CA VAL A 20 1.38 8.55 2.56
C VAL A 20 2.42 9.04 1.57
N ALA A 21 2.03 9.96 0.70
CA ALA A 21 2.89 10.49 -0.34
C ALA A 21 2.44 11.88 -0.79
N LYS A 22 3.40 12.79 -1.00
CA LYS A 22 3.12 14.09 -1.64
C LYS A 22 2.99 13.99 -3.17
N SER A 23 3.65 13.00 -3.75
CA SER A 23 3.63 12.67 -5.17
C SER A 23 3.90 11.18 -5.33
N VAL A 24 3.32 10.56 -6.36
CA VAL A 24 3.52 9.15 -6.67
C VAL A 24 4.05 9.05 -8.09
N ALA A 25 5.37 8.91 -8.22
CA ALA A 25 6.07 8.80 -9.50
C ALA A 25 7.07 7.63 -9.46
N PRO A 26 7.40 7.00 -10.60
CA PRO A 26 8.42 5.95 -10.66
C PRO A 26 9.74 6.39 -10.03
N GLY A 27 10.32 5.54 -9.17
CA GLY A 27 11.55 5.81 -8.43
C GLY A 27 11.36 6.48 -7.06
N GLU A 28 10.19 7.06 -6.78
CA GLU A 28 9.88 7.63 -5.46
C GLU A 28 9.80 6.55 -4.38
N THR A 29 10.07 6.93 -3.13
CA THR A 29 9.87 6.05 -1.97
C THR A 29 8.65 6.50 -1.19
N LEU A 30 7.67 5.63 -1.04
CA LEU A 30 6.43 5.91 -0.32
C LEU A 30 6.47 5.26 1.06
N ALA A 31 5.85 5.92 2.04
CA ALA A 31 5.57 5.32 3.33
C ALA A 31 4.21 4.60 3.27
N LEU A 32 4.20 3.32 3.62
CA LEU A 32 3.01 2.49 3.71
C LEU A 32 2.72 2.16 5.17
N GLU A 33 1.45 2.24 5.55
CA GLU A 33 0.97 1.83 6.88
C GLU A 33 -0.11 0.74 6.75
N TYR A 34 0.10 -0.35 7.47
CA TYR A 34 -0.80 -1.49 7.52
C TYR A 34 -1.87 -1.34 8.60
N PRO A 35 -2.97 -2.11 8.55
CA PRO A 35 -4.01 -2.07 9.58
C PRO A 35 -3.51 -2.31 11.01
N ASN A 36 -2.43 -3.09 11.16
CA ASN A 36 -1.78 -3.35 12.45
C ASN A 36 -0.83 -2.23 12.91
N LYS A 37 -0.87 -1.04 12.29
CA LYS A 37 0.00 0.12 12.53
C LYS A 37 1.48 -0.11 12.22
N SER A 38 1.84 -1.23 11.61
CA SER A 38 3.20 -1.44 11.10
C SER A 38 3.45 -0.54 9.90
N ARG A 39 4.66 0.02 9.82
CA ARG A 39 5.07 0.89 8.72
C ARG A 39 6.20 0.26 7.93
N VAL A 40 6.16 0.41 6.63
CA VAL A 40 7.23 0.01 5.71
C VAL A 40 7.41 1.09 4.64
N SER A 41 8.57 1.10 4.03
CA SER A 41 8.83 1.92 2.84
C SER A 41 8.78 1.04 1.60
N GLY A 42 8.19 1.55 0.52
CA GLY A 42 8.15 0.88 -0.77
C GLY A 42 8.60 1.82 -1.88
N LYS A 43 9.41 1.32 -2.81
CA LYS A 43 9.89 2.09 -3.97
C LYS A 43 8.91 1.94 -5.13
N VAL A 44 8.45 3.03 -5.73
CA VAL A 44 7.53 3.00 -6.87
C VAL A 44 8.23 2.43 -8.09
N ILE A 45 7.67 1.35 -8.63
CA ILE A 45 8.05 0.78 -9.93
C ILE A 45 7.26 1.50 -11.02
N SER A 46 5.94 1.55 -10.87
CA SER A 46 5.02 2.20 -11.79
C SER A 46 3.81 2.75 -11.05
N ALA A 47 3.20 3.81 -11.57
CA ALA A 47 2.03 4.44 -10.95
C ALA A 47 1.05 4.94 -12.00
N SER A 48 -0.24 4.67 -11.77
CA SER A 48 -1.35 5.10 -12.62
C SER A 48 -2.59 5.39 -11.78
N HIS A 49 -3.63 5.92 -12.41
CA HIS A 49 -4.91 6.18 -11.73
C HIS A 49 -5.61 4.92 -11.21
N SER A 50 -5.32 3.75 -11.77
CA SER A 50 -6.00 2.49 -11.43
C SER A 50 -5.09 1.47 -10.73
N GLU A 51 -3.78 1.68 -10.73
CA GLU A 51 -2.81 0.70 -10.27
C GLU A 51 -1.51 1.36 -9.82
N LEU A 52 -0.96 0.85 -8.72
CA LEU A 52 0.32 1.26 -8.16
C LEU A 52 1.17 0.02 -7.94
N GLU A 53 2.37 0.00 -8.53
CA GLU A 53 3.34 -1.07 -8.34
C GLU A 53 4.52 -0.57 -7.50
N LEU A 54 4.85 -1.34 -6.47
CA LEU A 54 5.87 -1.00 -5.50
C LEU A 54 6.82 -2.17 -5.30
N GLU A 55 8.10 -1.87 -5.11
CA GLU A 55 9.07 -2.81 -4.57
C GLU A 55 9.14 -2.62 -3.05
N ILE A 56 8.80 -3.67 -2.30
CA ILE A 56 8.85 -3.71 -0.84
C ILE A 56 9.69 -4.93 -0.45
N ASN A 57 10.80 -4.73 0.27
CA ASN A 57 11.71 -5.81 0.67
C ASN A 57 12.17 -6.70 -0.51
N SER A 58 12.50 -6.09 -1.66
CA SER A 58 12.87 -6.79 -2.90
C SER A 58 11.76 -7.67 -3.52
N GLU A 59 10.52 -7.48 -3.11
CA GLU A 59 9.35 -8.10 -3.72
C GLU A 59 8.53 -7.04 -4.45
N ALA A 60 8.02 -7.37 -5.64
CA ALA A 60 7.12 -6.50 -6.38
C ALA A 60 5.68 -6.73 -5.94
N TRP A 61 4.98 -5.64 -5.63
CA TRP A 61 3.63 -5.62 -5.09
C TRP A 61 2.75 -4.77 -5.97
N ARG A 62 1.54 -5.25 -6.23
CA ARG A 62 0.52 -4.52 -6.98
C ARG A 62 -0.62 -4.11 -6.08
N LEU A 63 -0.92 -2.83 -6.08
CA LEU A 63 -1.99 -2.21 -5.32
C LEU A 63 -3.01 -1.57 -6.27
N ARG A 64 -4.27 -1.52 -5.84
CA ARG A 64 -5.32 -0.75 -6.53
C ARG A 64 -5.95 0.27 -5.60
N PRO A 65 -6.44 1.41 -6.11
CA PRO A 65 -7.15 2.37 -5.29
C PRO A 65 -8.28 1.67 -4.55
N HIS A 66 -8.35 1.87 -3.24
CA HIS A 66 -9.48 1.43 -2.45
C HIS A 66 -10.55 2.54 -2.51
N ALA A 67 -11.67 2.26 -3.15
CA ALA A 67 -12.83 3.14 -3.02
C ALA A 67 -13.38 2.94 -1.60
N PRO A 68 -13.49 4.00 -0.78
CA PRO A 68 -14.10 3.89 0.53
C PRO A 68 -15.58 3.56 0.33
N SER A 69 -15.96 2.29 0.49
CA SER A 69 -17.34 1.96 0.79
C SER A 69 -17.56 2.33 2.26
N ASP A 70 -18.29 3.41 2.50
CA ASP A 70 -18.63 3.98 3.80
C ASP A 70 -18.70 2.92 4.93
N SER A 71 -17.77 2.99 5.90
CA SER A 71 -17.98 2.65 7.33
C SER A 71 -16.70 2.34 8.13
N THR A 72 -15.56 2.06 7.50
CA THR A 72 -14.34 1.73 8.25
C THR A 72 -13.51 2.97 8.57
N ILE A 73 -13.26 3.20 9.86
CA ILE A 73 -12.30 4.22 10.34
C ILE A 73 -10.91 3.77 9.91
N HIS A 74 -10.44 4.30 8.78
CA HIS A 74 -9.12 3.98 8.24
C HIS A 74 -8.07 4.96 8.78
N ASN A 75 -7.60 4.67 9.99
CA ASN A 75 -6.33 5.14 10.55
C ASN A 75 -6.20 6.64 10.95
N ASP A 76 -5.32 6.87 11.93
CA ASP A 76 -4.97 8.13 12.63
C ASP A 76 -3.96 8.99 11.83
N LEU A 77 -3.85 8.74 10.52
CA LEU A 77 -3.03 9.52 9.60
C LEU A 77 -3.82 10.65 8.93
N SER A 78 -5.00 10.97 9.47
CA SER A 78 -5.98 11.93 8.94
C SER A 78 -5.42 13.34 8.70
N ASP A 79 -4.27 13.66 9.30
CA ASP A 79 -3.56 14.94 9.15
C ASP A 79 -2.52 14.98 8.00
N LYS A 80 -2.40 13.89 7.23
CA LYS A 80 -1.49 13.83 6.06
C LYS A 80 -2.28 13.38 4.83
N ASP A 81 -1.92 13.92 3.67
CA ASP A 81 -2.43 13.48 2.36
C ASP A 81 -2.15 11.98 2.16
N ALA A 82 -3.05 11.15 2.66
CA ALA A 82 -2.95 9.70 2.67
C ALA A 82 -4.05 9.13 1.76
N SER A 83 -3.66 8.23 0.87
CA SER A 83 -4.59 7.50 0.00
C SER A 83 -4.68 6.05 0.44
N PHE A 84 -5.85 5.44 0.29
CA PHE A 84 -6.07 4.04 0.65
C PHE A 84 -5.97 3.14 -0.58
N TRP A 85 -5.23 2.04 -0.44
CA TRP A 85 -4.97 1.12 -1.52
C TRP A 85 -5.17 -0.32 -1.05
N THR A 86 -5.67 -1.18 -1.94
CA THR A 86 -5.91 -2.60 -1.66
C THR A 86 -4.84 -3.45 -2.32
N VAL A 87 -4.17 -4.31 -1.55
CA VAL A 87 -3.20 -5.29 -2.05
C VAL A 87 -3.90 -6.25 -3.00
N GLN A 88 -3.46 -6.32 -4.26
CA GLN A 88 -3.99 -7.26 -5.25
C GLN A 88 -3.17 -8.54 -5.30
N ALA A 89 -1.87 -8.42 -5.50
CA ALA A 89 -0.99 -9.56 -5.66
C ALA A 89 0.47 -9.19 -5.41
N LYS A 90 1.25 -10.22 -5.12
CA LYS A 90 2.71 -10.25 -5.27
C LYS A 90 3.03 -10.68 -6.70
N LEU A 91 3.91 -9.93 -7.37
CA LEU A 91 4.41 -10.21 -8.73
C LEU A 91 5.70 -11.03 -8.68
#